data_AF-K1Q7X1-F1
#
_entry.id   AF-K1Q7X1-F1
#
_cell.length_a   1.000
_cell.length_b   1.000
_cell.length_c   1.000
_cell.angle_alpha   90.00
_cell.angle_beta   90.00
_cell.angle_gamma   90.00
#
_symmetry.space_group_name_H-M   'P 1'
#
loop_
_entity.id
_entity.type
_entity.pdbx_description
1 polymer ?
#
loop_
_entity_poly.entity_id
_entity_poly.type
_entity_poly.pdbx_seq_one_letter_code
_entity_poly.pdbx_strand_id
1 'polypeptide(L)'
;MGGLLDERVVLETIFNNYDTDGKGNLSPIQMQILHGDLRMGGISLPQASEIVMESMKYACIHGSYCEPSELYNLLQEMDRRFFLIQDFRWEFSMIDVNHKDTISQDEAQWFVQTVHGRHFSKKKWDEFVKCRPVPGSPVAFAEIEVMLCNIPNRLDLQSEKMEEEKEREDRMRRERLAEEEVARLKKKRDEERRRQDEEQKRNEELRRKRQLEDEAIVDEEDISNMEEDKEKDRERERRKQEEEERRRREEEEESERLRELEKKQREEEERRRKEEEELYKDVEKLAKDAEEKEKKTKEELDKLKNKGGSDEEAKRLRKRLQDERHRKLRYNLKVAIKSRDRYQLDYNITEFKKEKLEDTDMDLVKAEKILKELLVRDDLKRAMTKRELEELEKAINAIKKHGLEVPLAKELGEASKLLTRLKRLERIRHEILELKQATVAEIRSYQNPPAVVHKVMTATFLLLGHQEKETKIWKSVQALVGKTGKESLKRRCIECKPEKIPLAPAKRAKALLEEFDLEEVRDVSAGAATFYVWASAMIEELEDLTAQKEEAKAKAS
;
A
#
# COMPACT_ATOMS: atom_id res chain seq x y z
N MET A 1 -6.61 42.08 45.34
CA MET A 1 -6.72 42.97 44.16
C MET A 1 -5.50 43.87 43.94
N GLY A 2 -4.45 43.85 44.79
CA GLY A 2 -3.26 44.71 44.61
C GLY A 2 -2.17 44.22 43.65
N GLY A 3 -2.13 42.93 43.27
CA GLY A 3 -1.08 42.39 42.40
C GLY A 3 -1.29 42.62 40.89
N LEU A 4 -2.55 42.64 40.42
CA LEU A 4 -2.88 42.79 39.00
C LEU A 4 -2.72 44.23 38.46
N LEU A 5 -2.75 45.22 39.35
CA LEU A 5 -2.52 46.63 38.99
C LEU A 5 -1.03 46.91 38.77
N ASP A 6 -0.16 46.20 39.46
CA ASP A 6 1.30 46.32 39.36
C ASP A 6 1.82 45.71 38.04
N GLU A 7 1.30 44.53 37.67
CA GLU A 7 1.65 43.85 36.41
C GLU A 7 1.28 44.64 35.15
N ARG A 8 0.13 45.32 35.13
CA ARG A 8 -0.29 46.13 33.98
C ARG A 8 0.61 47.35 33.78
N VAL A 9 0.99 48.03 34.87
CA VAL A 9 1.87 49.20 34.81
C VAL A 9 3.26 48.81 34.33
N VAL A 10 3.76 47.64 34.75
CA VAL A 10 5.04 47.09 34.28
C VAL A 10 4.97 46.76 32.79
N LEU A 11 3.93 46.06 32.32
CA LEU A 11 3.77 45.73 30.90
C LEU A 11 3.62 46.96 30.02
N GLU A 12 2.89 47.98 30.47
CA GLU A 12 2.74 49.25 29.76
C GLU A 12 4.07 50.03 29.69
N THR A 13 4.85 50.03 30.77
CA THR A 13 6.19 50.63 30.79
C THR A 13 7.13 49.91 29.83
N ILE A 14 7.10 48.56 29.83
CA ILE A 14 7.89 47.76 28.90
C ILE A 14 7.45 48.08 27.47
N PHE A 15 6.15 48.03 27.16
CA PHE A 15 5.62 48.32 25.84
C PHE A 15 6.12 49.67 25.30
N ASN A 16 5.98 50.73 26.10
CA ASN A 16 6.37 52.09 25.71
C ASN A 16 7.88 52.24 25.47
N ASN A 17 8.72 51.42 26.10
CA ASN A 17 10.17 51.44 25.84
C ASN A 17 10.53 50.89 24.46
N TYR A 18 9.69 50.03 23.88
CA TYR A 18 9.94 49.39 22.58
C TYR A 18 9.07 49.95 21.43
N ASP A 19 8.01 50.72 21.72
CA ASP A 19 7.25 51.53 20.74
C ASP A 19 8.03 52.78 20.33
N THR A 20 9.16 52.55 19.66
CA THR A 20 10.13 53.60 19.30
C THR A 20 9.59 54.59 18.27
N ASP A 21 8.55 54.21 17.51
CA ASP A 21 7.87 55.06 16.53
C ASP A 21 6.61 55.74 17.08
N GLY A 22 6.24 55.46 18.34
CA GLY A 22 5.15 56.13 19.06
C GLY A 22 3.79 55.91 18.41
N LYS A 23 3.60 54.79 17.72
CA LYS A 23 2.36 54.48 16.99
C LYS A 23 1.31 53.83 17.87
N GLY A 24 1.64 53.48 19.11
CA GLY A 24 0.79 52.74 20.02
C GLY A 24 0.68 51.25 19.67
N ASN A 25 1.59 50.73 18.83
CA ASN A 25 1.65 49.32 18.43
C ASN A 25 3.10 48.86 18.25
N LEU A 26 3.36 47.57 18.52
CA LEU A 26 4.68 46.98 18.27
C LEU A 26 4.66 46.20 16.95
N SER A 27 5.61 46.53 16.08
CA SER A 27 5.91 45.77 14.86
C SER A 27 6.59 44.43 15.19
N PRO A 28 6.61 43.46 14.25
CA PRO A 28 7.32 42.19 14.44
C PRO A 28 8.80 42.38 14.82
N ILE A 29 9.46 43.40 14.26
CA ILE A 29 10.87 43.69 14.53
C ILE A 29 11.05 44.20 15.96
N GLN A 30 10.22 45.15 16.41
CA GLN A 30 10.27 45.64 17.79
C GLN A 30 9.96 44.52 18.79
N MET A 31 9.02 43.65 18.46
CA MET A 31 8.67 42.50 19.30
C MET A 31 9.79 41.47 19.39
N GLN A 32 10.49 41.22 18.28
CA GLN A 32 11.66 40.34 18.26
C GLN A 32 12.78 40.87 19.16
N ILE A 33 13.05 42.18 19.13
CA ILE A 33 14.05 42.83 19.99
C ILE A 33 13.64 42.71 21.46
N LEU A 34 12.40 43.05 21.78
CA LEU A 34 11.85 42.95 23.13
C LEU A 34 11.99 41.53 23.69
N HIS A 35 11.61 40.50 22.92
CA HIS A 35 11.73 39.11 23.37
C HIS A 35 13.19 38.67 23.53
N GLY A 36 14.07 39.12 22.64
CA GLY A 36 15.52 38.87 22.73
C GLY A 36 16.16 39.47 23.99
N ASP A 37 15.71 40.65 24.41
CA ASP A 37 16.18 41.31 25.64
C ASP A 37 15.66 40.61 26.91
N LEU A 38 14.49 39.98 26.84
CA LEU A 38 13.91 39.21 27.94
C LEU A 38 14.52 37.80 28.09
N ARG A 39 15.02 37.19 27.01
CA ARG A 39 15.51 35.80 26.98
C ARG A 39 16.91 35.72 26.38
N MET A 40 17.91 35.42 27.23
CA MET A 40 19.28 35.16 26.76
C MET A 40 19.30 33.99 25.78
N GLY A 41 19.70 34.26 24.53
CA GLY A 41 19.76 33.29 23.44
C GLY A 41 18.83 33.60 22.27
N GLY A 42 17.72 34.32 22.51
CA GLY A 42 16.76 34.76 21.49
C GLY A 42 16.20 33.63 20.60
N ILE A 43 15.25 33.99 19.72
CA ILE A 43 14.85 33.13 18.60
C ILE A 43 15.81 33.42 17.43
N SER A 44 16.21 32.40 16.66
CA SER A 44 17.27 32.54 15.64
C SER A 44 16.92 33.56 14.54
N LEU A 45 17.88 34.40 14.10
CA LEU A 45 17.63 35.58 13.27
C LEU A 45 16.89 35.37 11.93
N PRO A 46 17.12 34.29 11.15
CA PRO A 46 16.42 34.11 9.87
C PRO A 46 14.94 33.75 9.99
N GLN A 47 14.53 33.11 11.09
CA GLN A 47 13.20 32.53 11.27
C GLN A 47 12.45 33.12 12.46
N ALA A 48 13.13 33.88 13.32
CA ALA A 48 12.51 34.70 14.35
C ALA A 48 11.45 35.64 13.78
N SER A 49 11.64 36.18 12.57
CA SER A 49 10.61 37.01 11.94
C SER A 49 9.35 36.20 11.63
N GLU A 50 9.47 34.98 11.09
CA GLU A 50 8.32 34.11 10.83
C GLU A 50 7.66 33.62 12.11
N ILE A 51 8.44 33.23 13.13
CA ILE A 51 7.91 32.80 14.42
C ILE A 51 7.16 33.95 15.10
N VAL A 52 7.73 35.16 15.11
CA VAL A 52 7.07 36.36 15.67
C VAL A 52 5.80 36.69 14.90
N MET A 53 5.86 36.72 13.57
CA MET A 53 4.67 36.97 12.74
C MET A 53 3.58 35.94 13.03
N GLU A 54 3.95 34.67 13.19
CA GLU A 54 2.97 33.61 13.39
C GLU A 54 2.48 33.50 14.83
N SER A 55 3.25 34.00 15.79
CA SER A 55 2.78 34.26 17.16
C SER A 55 1.81 35.44 17.17
N MET A 56 2.07 36.50 16.39
CA MET A 56 1.17 37.64 16.25
C MET A 56 -0.15 37.23 15.59
N LYS A 57 -0.13 36.42 14.53
CA LYS A 57 -1.39 35.89 13.95
C LYS A 57 -2.20 35.05 14.93
N TYR A 58 -1.55 34.42 15.89
CA TYR A 58 -2.21 33.59 16.89
C TYR A 58 -2.75 34.41 18.07
N ALA A 59 -1.97 35.38 18.57
CA ALA A 59 -2.26 36.09 19.82
C ALA A 59 -2.84 37.50 19.64
N CYS A 60 -2.66 38.12 18.48
CA CYS A 60 -3.09 39.50 18.19
C CYS A 60 -4.27 39.51 17.20
N ILE A 61 -5.18 40.45 17.37
CA ILE A 61 -6.38 40.59 16.54
C ILE A 61 -6.02 40.93 15.09
N HIS A 62 -5.05 41.81 14.89
CA HIS A 62 -4.65 42.29 13.57
C HIS A 62 -3.60 41.40 12.89
N GLY A 63 -2.91 40.55 13.65
CA GLY A 63 -1.89 39.61 13.14
C GLY A 63 -0.61 40.23 12.56
N SER A 64 -0.56 41.56 12.36
CA SER A 64 0.59 42.29 11.80
C SER A 64 1.28 43.24 12.79
N TYR A 65 0.64 43.52 13.91
CA TYR A 65 1.16 44.36 14.99
C TYR A 65 0.50 43.97 16.31
N CYS A 66 1.15 44.29 17.43
CA CYS A 66 0.68 43.99 18.77
C CYS A 66 0.24 45.27 19.50
N GLU A 67 -0.96 45.26 20.07
CA GLU A 67 -1.44 46.32 20.96
C GLU A 67 -0.97 46.10 22.42
N PRO A 68 -0.95 47.14 23.27
CA PRO A 68 -0.53 47.01 24.68
C PRO A 68 -1.33 45.96 25.46
N SER A 69 -2.61 45.83 25.15
CA SER A 69 -3.54 44.86 25.77
C SER A 69 -3.21 43.40 25.41
N GLU A 70 -2.52 43.17 24.28
CA GLU A 70 -2.20 41.87 23.72
C GLU A 70 -0.79 41.40 24.07
N LEU A 71 0.09 42.32 24.47
CA LEU A 71 1.52 42.08 24.71
C LEU A 71 1.79 40.86 25.59
N TYR A 72 1.03 40.71 26.67
CA TYR A 72 1.19 39.59 27.59
C TYR A 72 0.90 38.23 26.93
N ASN A 73 -0.20 38.14 26.18
CA ASN A 73 -0.58 36.90 25.50
C ASN A 73 0.42 36.56 24.38
N LEU A 74 0.89 37.58 23.65
CA LEU A 74 1.90 37.42 22.63
C LEU A 74 3.23 36.93 23.23
N LEU A 75 3.67 37.52 24.34
CA LEU A 75 4.86 37.08 25.07
C LEU A 75 4.75 35.63 25.55
N GLN A 76 3.59 35.23 26.08
CA GLN A 76 3.35 33.85 26.47
C GLN A 76 3.42 32.87 25.30
N GLU A 77 2.83 33.22 24.15
CA GLU A 77 2.89 32.37 22.96
C GLU A 77 4.32 32.29 22.41
N MET A 78 5.06 33.40 22.41
CA MET A 78 6.46 33.43 22.01
C MET A 78 7.33 32.59 22.94
N ASP A 79 7.12 32.66 24.26
CA ASP A 79 7.81 31.81 25.23
C ASP A 79 7.44 30.33 25.05
N ARG A 80 6.16 30.01 24.83
CA ARG A 80 5.72 28.64 24.54
C ARG A 80 6.47 28.07 23.34
N ARG A 81 6.55 28.83 22.24
CA ARG A 81 7.27 28.41 21.03
C ARG A 81 8.77 28.32 21.27
N PHE A 82 9.36 29.27 22.00
CA PHE A 82 10.77 29.22 22.34
C PHE A 82 11.14 27.93 23.07
N PHE A 83 10.39 27.54 24.10
CA PHE A 83 10.65 26.28 24.83
C PHE A 83 10.44 25.05 23.96
N LEU A 84 9.38 25.01 23.14
CA LEU A 84 9.14 23.91 22.21
C LEU A 84 10.29 23.76 21.20
N ILE A 85 10.79 24.85 20.63
CA ILE A 85 11.90 24.82 19.69
C ILE A 85 13.15 24.26 20.35
N GLN A 86 13.45 24.64 21.60
CA GLN A 86 14.58 24.07 22.32
C GLN A 86 14.43 22.56 22.46
N ASP A 87 13.28 22.09 22.94
CA ASP A 87 13.01 20.65 23.10
C ASP A 87 13.10 19.90 21.76
N PHE A 88 12.50 20.42 20.70
CA PHE A 88 12.58 19.82 19.37
C PHE A 88 13.97 19.84 18.78
N ARG A 89 14.82 20.82 19.12
CA ARG A 89 16.21 20.86 18.67
C ARG A 89 17.01 19.72 19.29
N TRP A 90 16.75 19.38 20.55
CA TRP A 90 17.33 18.19 21.18
C TRP A 90 16.85 16.92 20.47
N GLU A 91 15.55 16.77 20.22
CA GLU A 91 15.00 15.60 19.53
C GLU A 91 15.53 15.46 18.09
N PHE A 92 15.60 16.57 17.34
CA PHE A 92 16.16 16.61 16.00
C PHE A 92 17.62 16.16 15.99
N SER A 93 18.42 16.57 16.99
CA SER A 93 19.82 16.14 17.10
C SER A 93 19.99 14.63 17.34
N MET A 94 18.98 13.95 17.90
CA MET A 94 18.98 12.50 18.05
C MET A 94 18.67 11.77 16.73
N ILE A 95 17.90 12.42 15.85
CA ILE A 95 17.57 11.90 14.51
C ILE A 95 18.72 12.17 13.54
N ASP A 96 19.38 13.33 13.63
CA ASP A 96 20.58 13.66 12.86
C ASP A 96 21.85 13.00 13.44
N VAL A 97 21.93 11.68 13.24
CA VAL A 97 23.07 10.84 13.69
C VAL A 97 24.41 11.34 13.15
N ASN A 98 24.42 12.04 12.01
CA ASN A 98 25.64 12.51 11.37
C ASN A 98 26.02 13.95 11.77
N HIS A 99 25.22 14.61 12.61
CA HIS A 99 25.42 16.00 13.05
C HIS A 99 25.66 16.97 11.88
N LYS A 100 24.89 16.81 10.79
CA LYS A 100 24.94 17.66 9.60
C LYS A 100 23.97 18.84 9.66
N ASP A 101 23.20 18.96 10.74
CA ASP A 101 22.07 19.87 10.93
C ASP A 101 20.97 19.68 9.88
N THR A 102 20.91 18.47 9.30
CA THR A 102 19.95 18.09 8.25
C THR A 102 19.57 16.62 8.38
N ILE A 103 18.29 16.31 8.19
CA ILE A 103 17.74 14.95 8.16
C ILE A 103 17.12 14.66 6.79
N SER A 104 16.84 13.40 6.46
CA SER A 104 16.12 13.09 5.22
C SER A 104 14.69 13.63 5.25
N GLN A 105 14.08 13.81 4.07
CA GLN A 105 12.70 14.28 3.98
C GLN A 105 11.71 13.34 4.69
N ASP A 106 11.94 12.02 4.64
CA ASP A 106 11.09 11.03 5.30
C ASP A 106 11.25 11.09 6.82
N GLU A 107 12.48 11.27 7.33
CA GLU A 107 12.74 11.48 8.76
C GLU A 107 12.09 12.78 9.25
N ALA A 108 12.16 13.86 8.47
CA ALA A 108 11.51 15.12 8.80
C ALA A 108 9.99 14.99 8.82
N GLN A 109 9.40 14.26 7.86
CA GLN A 109 7.97 13.98 7.84
C GLN A 109 7.55 13.23 9.10
N TRP A 110 8.28 12.17 9.42
CA TRP A 110 8.03 11.36 10.61
C TRP A 110 8.14 12.20 11.89
N PHE A 111 9.13 13.09 11.96
CA PHE A 111 9.33 13.96 13.11
C PHE A 111 8.15 14.92 13.30
N VAL A 112 7.76 15.67 12.25
CA VAL A 112 6.61 16.58 12.30
C VAL A 112 5.31 15.83 12.61
N GLN A 113 5.12 14.65 12.02
CA GLN A 113 3.95 13.82 12.28
C GLN A 113 3.90 13.32 13.72
N THR A 114 5.04 12.99 14.31
CA THR A 114 5.15 12.54 15.70
C THR A 114 4.81 13.68 16.66
N VAL A 115 5.34 14.88 16.40
CA VAL A 115 5.08 16.08 17.22
C VAL A 115 3.62 16.52 17.13
N HIS A 116 3.04 16.58 15.92
CA HIS A 116 1.64 17.00 15.74
C HIS A 116 0.65 15.91 16.14
N GLY A 117 1.06 14.64 16.10
CA GLY A 117 0.24 13.48 16.42
C GLY A 117 -1.06 13.45 15.62
N ARG A 118 -2.20 13.39 16.33
CA ARG A 118 -3.53 13.39 15.71
C ARG A 118 -3.88 14.69 14.97
N HIS A 119 -3.10 15.75 15.18
CA HIS A 119 -3.30 17.05 14.55
C HIS A 119 -2.42 17.26 13.32
N PHE A 120 -1.67 16.24 12.89
CA PHE A 120 -0.84 16.33 11.70
C PHE A 120 -1.68 16.58 10.45
N SER A 121 -1.39 17.66 9.74
CA SER A 121 -1.97 17.96 8.43
C SER A 121 -1.02 17.48 7.33
N LYS A 122 -1.45 16.45 6.60
CA LYS A 122 -0.72 15.95 5.44
C LYS A 122 -0.68 17.00 4.31
N LYS A 123 -1.76 17.77 4.15
CA LYS A 123 -1.86 18.84 3.15
C LYS A 123 -0.78 19.90 3.37
N LYS A 124 -0.64 20.40 4.61
CA LYS A 124 0.41 21.38 4.97
C LYS A 124 1.82 20.84 4.79
N TRP A 125 2.05 19.55 5.09
CA TRP A 125 3.33 18.90 4.81
C TRP A 125 3.63 18.82 3.31
N ASP A 126 2.66 18.38 2.50
CA ASP A 126 2.83 18.27 1.05
C ASP A 126 3.02 19.65 0.39
N GLU A 127 2.35 20.70 0.88
CA GLU A 127 2.55 22.09 0.49
C GLU A 127 3.97 22.57 0.83
N PHE A 128 4.44 22.31 2.04
CA PHE A 128 5.82 22.59 2.44
C PHE A 128 6.81 21.94 1.47
N VAL A 129 6.69 20.63 1.22
CA VAL A 129 7.58 19.90 0.30
C VAL A 129 7.57 20.50 -1.11
N LYS A 130 6.40 20.89 -1.63
CA LYS A 130 6.26 21.52 -2.96
C LYS A 130 6.90 22.91 -3.03
N CYS A 131 6.86 23.67 -1.94
CA CYS A 131 7.45 25.01 -1.86
C CYS A 131 8.97 24.99 -1.62
N ARG A 132 9.58 23.83 -1.39
CA ARG A 132 11.03 23.73 -1.20
C ARG A 132 11.78 24.03 -2.50
N PRO A 133 12.90 24.78 -2.44
CA PRO A 133 13.72 25.09 -3.62
C PRO A 133 14.28 23.85 -4.33
N VAL A 134 14.54 22.77 -3.57
CA VAL A 134 15.08 21.51 -4.11
C VAL A 134 14.27 20.33 -3.54
N PRO A 135 13.28 19.81 -4.30
CA PRO A 135 12.53 18.63 -3.88
C PRO A 135 13.45 17.42 -3.65
N GLY A 136 13.27 16.70 -2.54
CA GLY A 136 14.07 15.52 -2.19
C GLY A 136 15.45 15.80 -1.57
N SER A 137 15.85 17.07 -1.38
CA SER A 137 17.06 17.38 -0.60
C SER A 137 16.84 17.13 0.89
N PRO A 138 17.91 16.91 1.69
CA PRO A 138 17.81 16.87 3.14
C PRO A 138 17.14 18.14 3.70
N VAL A 139 16.40 18.00 4.79
CA VAL A 139 15.65 19.04 5.48
C VAL A 139 16.44 19.51 6.69
N ALA A 140 16.77 20.79 6.76
CA ALA A 140 17.38 21.40 7.93
C ALA A 140 16.36 21.64 9.04
N PHE A 141 16.78 21.63 10.32
CA PHE A 141 15.87 21.92 11.44
C PHE A 141 15.19 23.28 11.26
N ALA A 142 15.97 24.27 10.82
CA ALA A 142 15.48 25.59 10.48
C ALA A 142 14.23 25.48 9.58
N GLU A 143 14.30 24.77 8.45
CA GLU A 143 13.18 24.69 7.49
C GLU A 143 11.84 24.24 8.10
N ILE A 144 11.86 23.49 9.21
CA ILE A 144 10.65 22.93 9.84
C ILE A 144 10.34 23.50 11.23
N GLU A 145 11.17 24.36 11.82
CA GLU A 145 10.99 24.81 13.21
C GLU A 145 9.66 25.56 13.44
N VAL A 146 9.27 26.39 12.47
CA VAL A 146 7.98 27.10 12.47
C VAL A 146 6.83 26.10 12.39
N MET A 147 6.96 25.10 11.51
CA MET A 147 5.94 24.08 11.31
C MET A 147 5.71 23.27 12.59
N LEU A 148 6.80 22.84 13.25
CA LEU A 148 6.76 22.05 14.49
C LEU A 148 6.03 22.77 15.63
N CYS A 149 6.10 24.10 15.66
CA CYS A 149 5.43 24.91 16.68
C CYS A 149 3.97 25.23 16.36
N ASN A 150 3.61 25.21 15.07
CA ASN A 150 2.28 25.51 14.56
C ASN A 150 1.42 24.25 14.49
N ILE A 151 1.16 23.65 15.64
CA ILE A 151 0.28 22.48 15.74
C ILE A 151 -1.14 22.89 15.27
N PRO A 152 -1.65 22.32 14.17
CA PRO A 152 -2.98 22.66 13.67
C PRO A 152 -4.06 22.40 14.72
N ASN A 153 -5.06 23.26 14.79
CA ASN A 153 -6.19 23.01 15.69
C ASN A 153 -7.20 22.04 15.03
N ARG A 154 -8.16 21.53 15.82
CA ARG A 154 -9.17 20.60 15.32
C ARG A 154 -10.09 21.21 14.25
N LEU A 155 -10.34 22.51 14.30
CA LEU A 155 -11.17 23.22 13.33
C LEU A 155 -10.45 23.31 11.98
N ASP A 156 -9.14 23.59 11.97
CA ASP A 156 -8.32 23.63 10.76
C ASP A 156 -8.33 22.28 10.04
N LEU A 157 -8.22 21.18 10.80
CA LEU A 157 -8.31 19.85 10.21
C LEU A 157 -9.71 19.49 9.71
N GLN A 158 -10.76 20.06 10.32
CA GLN A 158 -12.13 19.86 9.86
C GLN A 158 -12.39 20.66 8.58
N SER A 159 -11.91 21.90 8.48
CA SER A 159 -12.01 22.68 7.24
C SER A 159 -11.21 22.02 6.11
N GLU A 160 -9.99 21.55 6.38
CA GLU A 160 -9.20 20.79 5.39
C GLU A 160 -9.96 19.55 4.90
N LYS A 161 -10.59 18.77 5.79
CA LYS A 161 -11.39 17.60 5.39
C LYS A 161 -12.61 17.98 4.54
N MET A 162 -13.31 19.06 4.89
CA MET A 162 -14.45 19.54 4.11
C MET A 162 -14.03 20.03 2.72
N GLU A 163 -12.88 20.70 2.62
CA GLU A 163 -12.32 21.10 1.33
C GLU A 163 -11.93 19.89 0.48
N GLU A 164 -11.25 18.89 1.06
CA GLU A 164 -10.90 17.65 0.36
C GLU A 164 -12.13 16.88 -0.13
N GLU A 165 -13.19 16.83 0.68
CA GLU A 165 -14.46 16.21 0.31
C GLU A 165 -15.11 16.95 -0.86
N LYS A 166 -15.15 18.28 -0.80
CA LYS A 166 -15.65 19.13 -1.88
C LYS A 166 -14.85 18.98 -3.17
N GLU A 167 -13.52 18.93 -3.10
CA GLU A 167 -12.67 18.68 -4.27
C GLU A 167 -12.90 17.29 -4.87
N ARG A 168 -13.13 16.28 -4.02
CA ARG A 168 -13.47 14.93 -4.47
C ARG A 168 -14.85 14.91 -5.15
N GLU A 169 -15.84 15.59 -4.60
CA GLU A 169 -17.17 15.75 -5.21
C GLU A 169 -17.09 16.47 -6.56
N ASP A 170 -16.35 17.58 -6.64
CA ASP A 170 -16.15 18.32 -7.89
C ASP A 170 -15.44 17.48 -8.95
N ARG A 171 -14.47 16.64 -8.54
CA ARG A 171 -13.81 15.68 -9.43
C ARG A 171 -14.78 14.64 -9.97
N MET A 172 -15.59 14.03 -9.09
CA MET A 172 -16.63 13.08 -9.51
C MET A 172 -17.66 13.74 -10.43
N ARG A 173 -18.01 14.99 -10.18
CA ARG A 173 -18.92 15.76 -11.04
C ARG A 173 -18.33 15.98 -12.43
N ARG A 174 -17.04 16.33 -12.53
CA ARG A 174 -16.34 16.46 -13.81
C ARG A 174 -16.27 15.14 -14.57
N GLU A 175 -16.01 14.05 -13.86
CA GLU A 175 -15.98 12.70 -14.45
C GLU A 175 -17.34 12.28 -15.00
N ARG A 176 -18.44 12.49 -14.24
CA ARG A 176 -19.81 12.25 -14.73
C ARG A 176 -20.14 13.06 -15.98
N LEU A 177 -19.77 14.34 -16.02
CA LEU A 177 -19.98 15.18 -17.20
C LEU A 177 -19.19 14.66 -18.41
N ALA A 178 -17.95 14.17 -18.21
CA ALA A 178 -17.15 13.56 -19.26
C ALA A 178 -17.78 12.24 -19.75
N GLU A 179 -18.28 11.39 -18.85
CA GLU A 179 -18.99 10.15 -19.20
C GLU A 179 -20.28 10.43 -19.99
N GLU A 180 -21.07 11.42 -19.56
CA GLU A 180 -22.28 11.86 -20.28
C GLU A 180 -21.94 12.36 -21.70
N GLU A 181 -20.85 13.10 -21.85
CA GLU A 181 -20.39 13.58 -23.16
C GLU A 181 -19.92 12.44 -24.07
N VAL A 182 -19.17 11.47 -23.52
CA VAL A 182 -18.78 10.25 -24.23
C VAL A 182 -20.01 9.42 -24.64
N ALA A 183 -20.99 9.27 -23.75
CA ALA A 183 -22.25 8.57 -24.05
C ALA A 183 -23.04 9.27 -25.17
N ARG A 184 -23.07 10.61 -25.16
CA ARG A 184 -23.71 11.41 -26.23
C ARG A 184 -23.03 11.20 -27.58
N LEU A 185 -21.69 11.18 -27.60
CA LEU A 185 -20.91 10.92 -28.81
C LEU A 185 -21.13 9.49 -29.32
N LYS A 186 -21.17 8.50 -28.42
CA LYS A 186 -21.46 7.11 -28.77
C LYS A 186 -22.86 6.97 -29.38
N LYS A 187 -23.88 7.60 -28.79
CA LYS A 187 -25.25 7.59 -29.32
C LYS A 187 -25.32 8.19 -30.73
N LYS A 188 -24.62 9.30 -30.99
CA LYS A 188 -24.53 9.89 -32.34
C LYS A 188 -23.89 8.92 -33.34
N ARG A 189 -22.79 8.26 -32.96
CA ARG A 189 -22.10 7.28 -33.82
C ARG A 189 -22.98 6.06 -34.10
N ASP A 190 -23.72 5.58 -33.11
CA ASP A 190 -24.62 4.44 -33.26
C ASP A 190 -25.83 4.80 -34.13
N GLU A 191 -26.34 6.04 -34.04
CA GLU A 191 -27.41 6.54 -34.90
C GLU A 191 -26.94 6.73 -36.36
N GLU A 192 -25.71 7.20 -36.56
CA GLU A 192 -25.08 7.29 -37.89
C GLU A 192 -24.88 5.90 -38.50
N ARG A 193 -24.43 4.91 -37.70
CA ARG A 193 -24.34 3.52 -38.14
C ARG A 193 -25.70 2.95 -38.54
N ARG A 194 -26.77 3.21 -37.77
CA ARG A 194 -28.13 2.79 -38.12
C ARG A 194 -28.59 3.38 -39.45
N ARG A 195 -28.29 4.65 -39.71
CA ARG A 195 -28.60 5.27 -41.01
C ARG A 195 -27.85 4.60 -42.16
N GLN A 196 -26.58 4.27 -41.96
CA GLN A 196 -25.78 3.53 -42.95
C GLN A 196 -26.34 2.11 -43.19
N ASP A 197 -26.73 1.41 -42.13
CA ASP A 197 -27.33 0.07 -42.22
C ASP A 197 -28.70 0.12 -42.93
N GLU A 198 -29.53 1.12 -42.65
CA GLU A 198 -30.81 1.36 -43.34
C GLU A 198 -30.60 1.68 -44.82
N GLU A 199 -29.60 2.49 -45.16
CA GLU A 199 -29.25 2.82 -46.54
C GLU A 199 -28.70 1.59 -47.30
N GLN A 200 -27.87 0.78 -46.64
CA GLN A 200 -27.39 -0.49 -47.19
C GLN A 200 -28.54 -1.46 -47.44
N LYS A 201 -29.45 -1.62 -46.47
CA LYS A 201 -30.66 -2.45 -46.64
C LYS A 201 -31.53 -1.95 -47.79
N ARG A 202 -31.69 -0.64 -47.95
CA ARG A 202 -32.45 -0.06 -49.05
C ARG A 202 -31.81 -0.35 -50.41
N ASN A 203 -30.49 -0.30 -50.49
CA ASN A 203 -29.73 -0.65 -51.70
C ASN A 203 -29.77 -2.16 -52.00
N GLU A 204 -29.72 -3.00 -50.96
CA GLU A 204 -29.85 -4.44 -51.08
C GLU A 204 -31.27 -4.85 -51.49
N GLU A 205 -32.30 -4.20 -50.93
CA GLU A 205 -33.70 -4.37 -51.32
C GLU A 205 -33.92 -3.92 -52.77
N LEU A 206 -33.28 -2.83 -53.22
CA LEU A 206 -33.32 -2.41 -54.62
C LEU A 206 -32.65 -3.43 -55.55
N ARG A 207 -31.54 -4.05 -55.11
CA ARG A 207 -30.88 -5.15 -55.83
C ARG A 207 -31.75 -6.39 -55.88
N ARG A 208 -32.39 -6.74 -54.76
CA ARG A 208 -33.28 -7.88 -54.64
C ARG A 208 -34.55 -7.69 -55.46
N LYS A 209 -35.09 -6.46 -55.53
CA LYS A 209 -36.22 -6.12 -56.40
C LYS A 209 -35.88 -6.27 -57.89
N ARG A 210 -34.64 -5.94 -58.29
CA ARG A 210 -34.15 -6.24 -59.65
C ARG A 210 -34.01 -7.75 -59.89
N GLN A 211 -33.53 -8.50 -58.90
CA GLN A 211 -33.47 -9.97 -58.97
C GLN A 211 -34.86 -10.62 -58.99
N LEU A 212 -35.84 -10.04 -58.30
CA LEU A 212 -37.22 -10.51 -58.28
C LEU A 212 -37.99 -10.10 -59.55
N GLU A 213 -37.66 -8.97 -60.20
CA GLU A 213 -38.14 -8.67 -61.56
C GLU A 213 -37.58 -9.67 -62.59
N ASP A 214 -36.40 -10.26 -62.33
CA ASP A 214 -35.84 -11.37 -63.10
C ASP A 214 -36.45 -12.75 -62.73
N GLU A 215 -37.01 -12.90 -61.52
CA GLU A 215 -37.62 -14.15 -61.01
C GLU A 215 -39.18 -14.19 -61.09
N ALA A 216 -39.84 -13.07 -61.40
CA ALA A 216 -41.30 -12.94 -61.59
C ALA A 216 -41.80 -13.53 -62.93
N ILE A 217 -41.37 -14.76 -63.22
CA ILE A 217 -41.98 -15.69 -64.18
C ILE A 217 -42.66 -16.87 -63.44
N VAL A 218 -42.58 -16.95 -62.10
CA VAL A 218 -43.14 -18.08 -61.35
C VAL A 218 -43.99 -17.61 -60.18
N ASP A 219 -45.26 -17.37 -60.52
CA ASP A 219 -46.52 -17.49 -59.76
C ASP A 219 -46.46 -18.55 -58.62
N GLU A 220 -47.21 -18.54 -57.53
CA GLU A 220 -48.38 -17.77 -57.11
C GLU A 220 -48.60 -18.00 -55.58
N GLU A 221 -49.19 -16.99 -54.96
CA GLU A 221 -49.60 -16.81 -53.58
C GLU A 221 -50.47 -17.92 -52.93
N ASP A 222 -50.50 -17.88 -51.58
CA ASP A 222 -51.63 -18.25 -50.71
C ASP A 222 -51.68 -19.59 -49.95
N ILE A 223 -50.56 -20.31 -49.82
CA ILE A 223 -50.40 -21.33 -48.73
C ILE A 223 -49.26 -20.97 -47.74
N SER A 224 -48.34 -20.07 -48.12
CA SER A 224 -47.09 -19.76 -47.39
C SER A 224 -47.28 -19.21 -45.97
N ASN A 225 -48.27 -18.35 -45.72
CA ASN A 225 -48.24 -17.44 -44.57
C ASN A 225 -48.44 -18.08 -43.18
N MET A 226 -48.96 -19.32 -43.09
CA MET A 226 -49.15 -20.00 -41.79
C MET A 226 -48.02 -20.99 -41.45
N GLU A 227 -47.35 -21.52 -42.47
CA GLU A 227 -46.13 -22.30 -42.32
C GLU A 227 -44.92 -21.37 -42.17
N GLU A 228 -44.90 -20.20 -42.83
CA GLU A 228 -43.85 -19.19 -42.70
C GLU A 228 -43.67 -18.67 -41.28
N ASP A 229 -44.73 -18.46 -40.50
CA ASP A 229 -44.59 -17.95 -39.14
C ASP A 229 -44.06 -19.02 -38.17
N LYS A 230 -44.45 -20.30 -38.37
CA LYS A 230 -43.87 -21.42 -37.62
C LYS A 230 -42.44 -21.73 -38.06
N GLU A 231 -42.12 -21.50 -39.33
CA GLU A 231 -40.79 -21.67 -39.88
C GLU A 231 -39.87 -20.51 -39.48
N LYS A 232 -40.37 -19.27 -39.43
CA LYS A 232 -39.67 -18.09 -38.91
C LYS A 232 -39.37 -18.19 -37.43
N ASP A 233 -40.27 -18.76 -36.63
CA ASP A 233 -39.99 -19.00 -35.20
C ASP A 233 -38.99 -20.14 -35.00
N ARG A 234 -39.09 -21.23 -35.76
CA ARG A 234 -38.05 -22.29 -35.78
C ARG A 234 -36.71 -21.75 -36.28
N GLU A 235 -36.71 -20.85 -37.26
CA GLU A 235 -35.51 -20.23 -37.81
C GLU A 235 -34.92 -19.20 -36.83
N ARG A 236 -35.74 -18.44 -36.10
CA ARG A 236 -35.28 -17.57 -34.99
C ARG A 236 -34.67 -18.39 -33.86
N GLU A 237 -35.24 -19.54 -33.54
CA GLU A 237 -34.72 -20.42 -32.50
C GLU A 237 -33.43 -21.11 -32.96
N ARG A 238 -33.34 -21.50 -34.24
CA ARG A 238 -32.11 -22.01 -34.86
C ARG A 238 -31.03 -20.94 -34.92
N ARG A 239 -31.36 -19.69 -35.24
CA ARG A 239 -30.42 -18.55 -35.22
C ARG A 239 -29.94 -18.23 -33.81
N LYS A 240 -30.80 -18.32 -32.79
CA LYS A 240 -30.39 -18.17 -31.39
C LYS A 240 -29.46 -19.30 -30.95
N GLN A 241 -29.74 -20.54 -31.35
CA GLN A 241 -28.86 -21.68 -31.10
C GLN A 241 -27.53 -21.54 -31.85
N GLU A 242 -27.54 -21.14 -33.12
CA GLU A 242 -26.34 -20.88 -33.93
C GLU A 242 -25.52 -19.69 -33.36
N GLU A 243 -26.18 -18.65 -32.82
CA GLU A 243 -25.51 -17.51 -32.18
C GLU A 243 -24.95 -17.85 -30.79
N GLU A 244 -25.66 -18.64 -29.99
CA GLU A 244 -25.14 -19.17 -28.72
C GLU A 244 -23.98 -20.15 -28.95
N GLU A 245 -24.09 -21.03 -29.94
CA GLU A 245 -23.02 -21.93 -30.35
C GLU A 245 -21.82 -21.16 -30.88
N ARG A 246 -22.05 -20.09 -31.66
CA ARG A 246 -20.98 -19.19 -32.10
C ARG A 246 -20.31 -18.46 -30.94
N ARG A 247 -21.06 -17.98 -29.94
CA ARG A 247 -20.46 -17.38 -28.72
C ARG A 247 -19.65 -18.40 -27.93
N ARG A 248 -20.14 -19.64 -27.79
CA ARG A 248 -19.36 -20.72 -27.16
C ARG A 248 -18.08 -21.04 -27.93
N ARG A 249 -18.13 -21.09 -29.26
CA ARG A 249 -16.94 -21.27 -30.11
C ARG A 249 -15.97 -20.10 -29.99
N GLU A 250 -16.46 -18.87 -29.94
CA GLU A 250 -15.61 -17.66 -29.74
C GLU A 250 -14.95 -17.66 -28.35
N GLU A 251 -15.66 -18.02 -27.28
CA GLU A 251 -15.11 -18.18 -25.92
C GLU A 251 -14.11 -19.34 -25.82
N GLU A 252 -14.38 -20.45 -26.52
CA GLU A 252 -13.49 -21.61 -26.58
C GLU A 252 -12.23 -21.31 -27.39
N GLU A 253 -12.34 -20.61 -28.52
CA GLU A 253 -11.20 -20.10 -29.31
C GLU A 253 -10.37 -19.08 -28.51
N GLU A 254 -11.00 -18.18 -27.74
CA GLU A 254 -10.28 -17.21 -26.91
C GLU A 254 -9.54 -17.91 -25.76
N SER A 255 -10.18 -18.88 -25.11
CA SER A 255 -9.57 -19.76 -24.10
C SER A 255 -8.40 -20.57 -24.68
N GLU A 256 -8.54 -21.07 -25.91
CA GLU A 256 -7.49 -21.81 -26.60
C GLU A 256 -6.31 -20.90 -26.97
N ARG A 257 -6.56 -19.67 -27.45
CA ARG A 257 -5.51 -18.66 -27.70
C ARG A 257 -4.74 -18.30 -26.43
N LEU A 258 -5.44 -18.13 -25.29
CA LEU A 258 -4.81 -17.88 -23.99
C LEU A 258 -3.92 -19.04 -23.55
N ARG A 259 -4.40 -20.29 -23.70
CA ARG A 259 -3.60 -21.50 -23.42
C ARG A 259 -2.40 -21.62 -24.35
N GLU A 260 -2.54 -21.25 -25.61
CA GLU A 260 -1.45 -21.29 -26.59
C GLU A 260 -0.38 -20.22 -26.29
N LEU A 261 -0.79 -19.02 -25.88
CA LEU A 261 0.09 -17.96 -25.38
C LEU A 261 0.85 -18.41 -24.13
N GLU A 262 0.16 -19.00 -23.15
CA GLU A 262 0.79 -19.53 -21.94
C GLU A 262 1.77 -20.67 -22.27
N LYS A 263 1.40 -21.56 -23.20
CA LYS A 263 2.27 -22.64 -23.69
C LYS A 263 3.51 -22.09 -24.39
N LYS A 264 3.36 -21.10 -25.28
CA LYS A 264 4.49 -20.42 -25.95
C LYS A 264 5.43 -19.73 -24.95
N GLN A 265 4.88 -19.08 -23.93
CA GLN A 265 5.68 -18.48 -22.85
C GLN A 265 6.47 -19.54 -22.07
N ARG A 266 5.85 -20.68 -21.73
CA ARG A 266 6.53 -21.80 -21.06
C ARG A 266 7.62 -22.42 -21.95
N GLU A 267 7.34 -22.62 -23.24
CA GLU A 267 8.31 -23.17 -24.20
C GLU A 267 9.51 -22.22 -24.40
N GLU A 268 9.27 -20.90 -24.47
CA GLU A 268 10.32 -19.90 -24.56
C GLU A 268 11.16 -19.82 -23.28
N GLU A 269 10.53 -19.92 -22.10
CA GLU A 269 11.22 -19.99 -20.82
C GLU A 269 12.06 -21.27 -20.68
N GLU A 270 11.53 -22.43 -21.13
CA GLU A 270 12.26 -23.69 -21.13
C GLU A 270 13.44 -23.66 -22.10
N ARG A 271 13.29 -23.03 -23.27
CA ARG A 271 14.39 -22.82 -24.22
C ARG A 271 15.49 -21.96 -23.61
N ARG A 272 15.12 -20.82 -22.99
CA ARG A 272 16.08 -19.96 -22.28
C ARG A 272 16.78 -20.69 -21.14
N ARG A 273 16.07 -21.54 -20.40
CA ARG A 273 16.65 -22.36 -19.32
C ARG A 273 17.67 -23.36 -19.86
N LYS A 274 17.39 -24.03 -20.99
CA LYS A 274 18.33 -24.95 -21.65
C LYS A 274 19.56 -24.23 -22.19
N GLU A 275 19.39 -23.07 -22.82
CA GLU A 275 20.49 -22.22 -23.28
C GLU A 275 21.38 -21.75 -22.12
N GLU A 276 20.79 -21.37 -20.98
CA GLU A 276 21.55 -21.04 -19.77
C GLU A 276 22.27 -22.27 -19.21
N GLU A 277 21.62 -23.43 -19.13
CA GLU A 277 22.24 -24.65 -18.62
C GLU A 277 23.45 -25.09 -19.46
N GLU A 278 23.38 -24.93 -20.78
CA GLU A 278 24.49 -25.18 -21.69
C GLU A 278 25.63 -24.17 -21.50
N LEU A 279 25.32 -22.87 -21.38
CA LEU A 279 26.31 -21.80 -21.15
C LEU A 279 27.10 -21.99 -19.84
N TYR A 280 26.46 -22.52 -18.80
CA TYR A 280 27.07 -22.71 -17.47
C TYR A 280 27.50 -24.16 -17.17
N LYS A 281 27.46 -25.06 -18.16
CA LYS A 281 27.80 -26.47 -17.97
C LYS A 281 29.24 -26.69 -17.49
N ASP A 282 30.19 -25.98 -18.09
CA ASP A 282 31.63 -26.11 -17.80
C ASP A 282 32.16 -25.07 -16.80
N VAL A 283 31.32 -24.15 -16.35
CA VAL A 283 31.74 -23.01 -15.52
C VAL A 283 32.31 -23.44 -14.16
N GLU A 284 31.76 -24.49 -13.54
CA GLU A 284 32.30 -25.05 -12.29
C GLU A 284 33.70 -25.66 -12.48
N LYS A 285 33.95 -26.27 -13.65
CA LYS A 285 35.26 -26.82 -13.99
C LYS A 285 36.27 -25.70 -14.23
N LEU A 286 35.87 -24.66 -14.97
CA LEU A 286 36.68 -23.47 -15.21
C LEU A 286 36.99 -22.70 -13.92
N ALA A 287 36.06 -22.64 -12.97
CA ALA A 287 36.29 -22.05 -11.65
C ALA A 287 37.36 -22.79 -10.86
N LYS A 288 37.30 -24.14 -10.85
CA LYS A 288 38.32 -25.00 -10.21
C LYS A 288 39.69 -24.86 -10.87
N ASP A 289 39.74 -24.85 -12.20
CA ASP A 289 40.99 -24.70 -12.95
C ASP A 289 41.64 -23.32 -12.70
N ALA A 290 40.83 -22.26 -12.59
CA ALA A 290 41.31 -20.90 -12.27
C ALA A 290 41.83 -20.81 -10.82
N GLU A 291 41.16 -21.46 -9.87
CA GLU A 291 41.64 -21.55 -8.48
C GLU A 291 42.98 -22.29 -8.37
N GLU A 292 43.16 -23.39 -9.10
CA GLU A 292 44.42 -24.13 -9.11
C GLU A 292 45.57 -23.31 -9.73
N LYS A 293 45.28 -22.54 -10.79
CA LYS A 293 46.26 -21.64 -11.43
C LYS A 293 46.65 -20.46 -10.55
N GLU A 294 45.70 -19.84 -9.86
CA GLU A 294 45.97 -18.80 -8.87
C GLU A 294 46.91 -19.34 -7.78
N LYS A 295 46.61 -20.54 -7.24
CA LYS A 295 47.42 -21.19 -6.21
C LYS A 295 48.85 -21.48 -6.69
N LYS A 296 49.02 -22.06 -7.89
CA LYS A 296 50.34 -22.33 -8.49
C LYS A 296 51.15 -21.04 -8.67
N THR A 297 50.53 -19.98 -9.20
CA THR A 297 51.19 -18.69 -9.42
C THR A 297 51.61 -18.03 -8.11
N LYS A 298 50.80 -18.18 -7.05
CA LYS A 298 51.12 -17.70 -5.70
C LYS A 298 52.31 -18.45 -5.10
N GLU A 299 52.33 -19.78 -5.22
CA GLU A 299 53.46 -20.61 -4.76
C GLU A 299 54.76 -20.30 -5.50
N GLU A 300 54.69 -20.02 -6.81
CA GLU A 300 55.84 -19.57 -7.61
C GLU A 300 56.37 -18.20 -7.14
N LEU A 301 55.47 -17.25 -6.86
CA LEU A 301 55.84 -15.94 -6.35
C LEU A 301 56.52 -16.04 -4.97
N ASP A 302 56.04 -16.91 -4.07
CA ASP A 302 56.64 -17.09 -2.74
C ASP A 302 58.00 -17.80 -2.82
N LYS A 303 58.15 -18.78 -3.73
CA LYS A 303 59.46 -19.41 -4.01
C LYS A 303 60.47 -18.41 -4.57
N LEU A 304 60.04 -17.46 -5.41
CA LEU A 304 60.91 -16.43 -5.97
C LEU A 304 61.38 -15.44 -4.89
N LYS A 305 60.49 -15.02 -3.98
CA LYS A 305 60.84 -14.17 -2.84
C LYS A 305 61.88 -14.81 -1.92
N ASN A 306 61.74 -16.12 -1.65
CA ASN A 306 62.67 -16.84 -0.79
C ASN A 306 64.04 -17.08 -1.42
N LYS A 307 64.16 -17.06 -2.76
CA LYS A 307 65.40 -17.29 -3.49
C LYS A 307 66.15 -15.99 -3.89
N GLY A 308 65.65 -14.82 -3.49
CA GLY A 308 66.27 -13.53 -3.86
C GLY A 308 66.22 -13.25 -5.36
N GLY A 309 65.12 -13.61 -6.03
CA GLY A 309 64.95 -13.40 -7.47
C GLY A 309 64.92 -11.91 -7.88
N SER A 310 65.10 -11.66 -9.18
CA SER A 310 65.11 -10.32 -9.76
C SER A 310 63.77 -9.59 -9.56
N ASP A 311 63.81 -8.29 -9.26
CA ASP A 311 62.63 -7.45 -9.02
C ASP A 311 61.70 -7.38 -10.26
N GLU A 312 62.28 -7.43 -11.46
CA GLU A 312 61.56 -7.55 -12.74
C GLU A 312 60.68 -8.82 -12.80
N GLU A 313 61.23 -9.96 -12.33
CA GLU A 313 60.56 -11.25 -12.37
C GLU A 313 59.45 -11.34 -11.31
N ALA A 314 59.71 -10.77 -10.13
CA ALA A 314 58.69 -10.60 -9.07
C ALA A 314 57.52 -9.73 -9.54
N LYS A 315 57.79 -8.65 -10.28
CA LYS A 315 56.76 -7.76 -10.82
C LYS A 315 55.88 -8.46 -11.87
N ARG A 316 56.47 -9.28 -12.74
CA ARG A 316 55.73 -10.09 -13.73
C ARG A 316 54.83 -11.13 -13.06
N LEU A 317 55.32 -11.83 -12.04
CA LEU A 317 54.53 -12.83 -11.30
C LEU A 317 53.39 -12.19 -10.50
N ARG A 318 53.60 -11.00 -9.91
CA ARG A 318 52.52 -10.24 -9.25
C ARG A 318 51.40 -9.89 -10.23
N LYS A 319 51.74 -9.45 -11.45
CA LYS A 319 50.75 -9.15 -12.49
C LYS A 319 49.97 -10.41 -12.90
N ARG A 320 50.66 -11.54 -13.15
CA ARG A 320 50.00 -12.81 -13.46
C ARG A 320 49.07 -13.30 -12.35
N LEU A 321 49.49 -13.17 -11.09
CA LEU A 321 48.66 -13.54 -9.95
C LEU A 321 47.39 -12.68 -9.88
N GLN A 322 47.50 -11.38 -10.16
CA GLN A 322 46.36 -10.48 -10.23
C GLN A 322 45.41 -10.88 -11.37
N ASP A 323 45.93 -11.19 -12.56
CA ASP A 323 45.12 -11.62 -13.71
C ASP A 323 44.39 -12.95 -13.43
N GLU A 324 45.05 -13.93 -12.80
CA GLU A 324 44.43 -15.22 -12.41
C GLU A 324 43.38 -15.02 -11.29
N ARG A 325 43.61 -14.10 -10.34
CA ARG A 325 42.63 -13.75 -9.31
C ARG A 325 41.38 -13.10 -9.92
N HIS A 326 41.55 -12.18 -10.88
CA HIS A 326 40.45 -11.59 -11.63
C HIS A 326 39.66 -12.65 -12.41
N ARG A 327 40.37 -13.61 -13.02
CA ARG A 327 39.76 -14.73 -13.75
C ARG A 327 38.95 -15.64 -12.82
N LYS A 328 39.48 -15.97 -11.64
CA LYS A 328 38.77 -16.74 -10.62
C LYS A 328 37.50 -16.04 -10.16
N LEU A 329 37.56 -14.74 -9.87
CA LEU A 329 36.39 -13.96 -9.44
C LEU A 329 35.27 -13.97 -10.49
N ARG A 330 35.61 -13.85 -11.78
CA ARG A 330 34.62 -13.97 -12.87
C ARG A 330 33.94 -15.33 -12.89
N TYR A 331 34.70 -16.42 -12.80
CA TYR A 331 34.10 -17.77 -12.81
C TYR A 331 33.29 -18.05 -11.53
N ASN A 332 33.76 -17.62 -10.36
CA ASN A 332 33.02 -17.78 -9.11
C ASN A 332 31.69 -17.00 -9.14
N LEU A 333 31.67 -15.81 -9.75
CA LEU A 333 30.44 -15.06 -9.98
C LEU A 333 29.48 -15.84 -10.90
N LYS A 334 29.98 -16.42 -12.00
CA LYS A 334 29.18 -17.28 -12.89
C LYS A 334 28.64 -18.53 -12.18
N VAL A 335 29.44 -19.16 -11.30
CA VAL A 335 28.98 -20.28 -10.46
C VAL A 335 27.88 -19.81 -9.50
N ALA A 336 28.03 -18.66 -8.87
CA ALA A 336 27.02 -18.11 -7.96
C ALA A 336 25.71 -17.75 -8.69
N ILE A 337 25.79 -17.23 -9.92
CA ILE A 337 24.63 -17.02 -10.80
C ILE A 337 23.90 -18.34 -11.07
N LYS A 338 24.65 -19.40 -11.37
CA LYS A 338 24.10 -20.74 -11.64
C LYS A 338 23.45 -21.36 -10.41
N SER A 339 24.11 -21.29 -9.25
CA SER A 339 23.60 -21.87 -8.00
C SER A 339 22.40 -21.10 -7.45
N ARG A 340 22.23 -19.83 -7.82
CA ARG A 340 21.23 -18.89 -7.26
C ARG A 340 21.27 -18.86 -5.73
N ASP A 341 22.44 -19.09 -5.14
CA ASP A 341 22.66 -18.99 -3.71
C ASP A 341 22.87 -17.51 -3.33
N ARG A 342 21.99 -17.02 -2.46
CA ARG A 342 21.99 -15.62 -1.99
C ARG A 342 23.33 -15.22 -1.38
N TYR A 343 23.92 -16.05 -0.53
CA TYR A 343 25.17 -15.74 0.17
C TYR A 343 26.36 -15.74 -0.79
N GLN A 344 26.39 -16.71 -1.71
CA GLN A 344 27.44 -16.77 -2.73
C GLN A 344 27.35 -15.58 -3.69
N LEU A 345 26.14 -15.18 -4.12
CA LEU A 345 25.95 -14.02 -4.99
C LEU A 345 26.43 -12.73 -4.31
N ASP A 346 25.99 -12.48 -3.07
CA ASP A 346 26.37 -11.27 -2.32
C ASP A 346 27.89 -11.17 -2.10
N TYR A 347 28.52 -12.28 -1.70
CA TYR A 347 29.97 -12.35 -1.52
C TYR A 347 30.73 -12.08 -2.83
N ASN A 348 30.35 -12.75 -3.92
CA ASN A 348 31.06 -12.62 -5.20
C ASN A 348 30.82 -11.26 -5.85
N ILE A 349 29.62 -10.67 -5.74
CA ILE A 349 29.34 -9.29 -6.20
C ILE A 349 30.22 -8.29 -5.43
N THR A 350 30.33 -8.44 -4.11
CA THR A 350 31.13 -7.55 -3.27
C THR A 350 32.62 -7.62 -3.62
N GLU A 351 33.18 -8.82 -3.76
CA GLU A 351 34.58 -8.99 -4.15
C GLU A 351 34.83 -8.52 -5.59
N PHE A 352 33.89 -8.72 -6.52
CA PHE A 352 33.98 -8.23 -7.90
C PHE A 352 34.03 -6.69 -7.96
N LYS A 353 33.18 -6.01 -7.17
CA LYS A 353 33.17 -4.53 -7.05
C LYS A 353 34.42 -3.99 -6.38
N LYS A 354 34.92 -4.68 -5.36
CA LYS A 354 36.12 -4.29 -4.60
C LYS A 354 37.38 -4.28 -5.48
N GLU A 355 37.52 -5.28 -6.35
CA GLU A 355 38.63 -5.38 -7.30
C GLU A 355 38.42 -4.52 -8.57
N LYS A 356 37.28 -3.80 -8.67
CA LYS A 356 36.93 -2.88 -9.78
C LYS A 356 37.07 -3.52 -11.17
N LEU A 357 36.61 -4.77 -11.29
CA LEU A 357 36.66 -5.50 -12.55
C LEU A 357 35.65 -4.93 -13.55
N GLU A 358 36.04 -4.84 -14.82
CA GLU A 358 35.14 -4.46 -15.91
C GLU A 358 34.10 -5.57 -16.15
N ASP A 359 32.81 -5.22 -16.21
CA ASP A 359 31.73 -6.16 -16.46
C ASP A 359 31.51 -6.44 -17.96
N THR A 360 32.50 -7.07 -18.59
CA THR A 360 32.52 -7.34 -20.04
C THR A 360 31.40 -8.28 -20.49
N ASP A 361 31.02 -9.22 -19.63
CA ASP A 361 30.06 -10.29 -19.93
C ASP A 361 28.64 -10.00 -19.39
N MET A 362 28.42 -8.82 -18.79
CA MET A 362 27.19 -8.45 -18.06
C MET A 362 26.83 -9.38 -16.88
N ASP A 363 27.79 -10.15 -16.38
CA ASP A 363 27.57 -11.08 -15.27
C ASP A 363 27.28 -10.34 -13.97
N LEU A 364 27.89 -9.17 -13.74
CA LEU A 364 27.64 -8.39 -12.53
C LEU A 364 26.19 -7.90 -12.50
N VAL A 365 25.72 -7.32 -13.61
CA VAL A 365 24.32 -6.87 -13.73
C VAL A 365 23.34 -8.05 -13.56
N LYS A 366 23.65 -9.20 -14.16
CA LYS A 366 22.81 -10.41 -14.03
C LYS A 366 22.78 -10.92 -12.58
N ALA A 367 23.94 -11.00 -11.93
CA ALA A 367 24.07 -11.42 -10.54
C ALA A 367 23.31 -10.48 -9.59
N GLU A 368 23.41 -9.17 -9.76
CA GLU A 368 22.67 -8.17 -8.97
C GLU A 368 21.16 -8.30 -9.15
N LYS A 369 20.70 -8.53 -10.38
CA LYS A 369 19.28 -8.74 -10.67
C LYS A 369 18.76 -9.99 -9.97
N ILE A 370 19.50 -11.11 -10.04
CA ILE A 370 19.13 -12.36 -9.36
C ILE A 370 19.16 -12.19 -7.84
N LEU A 371 20.20 -11.56 -7.28
CA LEU A 371 20.28 -11.30 -5.85
C LEU A 371 19.07 -10.48 -5.38
N LYS A 372 18.69 -9.45 -6.13
CA LYS A 372 17.52 -8.63 -5.83
C LYS A 372 16.22 -9.41 -5.92
N GLU A 373 16.06 -10.27 -6.93
CA GLU A 373 14.92 -11.18 -7.04
C GLU A 373 14.80 -12.10 -5.81
N LEU A 374 15.91 -12.70 -5.37
CA LEU A 374 15.95 -13.57 -4.19
C LEU A 374 15.59 -12.81 -2.91
N LEU A 375 16.14 -11.61 -2.71
CA LEU A 375 15.85 -10.77 -1.55
C LEU A 375 14.36 -10.43 -1.47
N VAL A 376 13.79 -9.91 -2.56
CA VAL A 376 12.39 -9.52 -2.61
C VAL A 376 11.47 -10.74 -2.43
N ARG A 377 11.83 -11.89 -2.97
CA ARG A 377 11.10 -13.15 -2.76
C ARG A 377 11.13 -13.59 -1.30
N ASP A 378 12.28 -13.54 -0.64
CA ASP A 378 12.41 -13.87 0.77
C ASP A 378 11.59 -12.89 1.63
N ASP A 379 11.62 -11.60 1.30
CA ASP A 379 10.86 -10.56 2.00
C ASP A 379 9.35 -10.80 1.87
N LEU A 380 8.88 -11.15 0.67
CA LEU A 380 7.49 -11.53 0.44
C LEU A 380 7.09 -12.75 1.27
N LYS A 381 7.91 -13.81 1.29
CA LYS A 381 7.64 -15.02 2.09
C LYS A 381 7.61 -14.71 3.59
N ARG A 382 8.49 -13.84 4.08
CA ARG A 382 8.46 -13.40 5.49
C ARG A 382 7.19 -12.61 5.79
N ALA A 383 6.79 -11.69 4.92
CA ALA A 383 5.57 -10.90 5.08
C ALA A 383 4.31 -11.80 5.06
N MET A 384 4.25 -12.77 4.15
CA MET A 384 3.17 -13.77 4.11
C MET A 384 3.11 -14.62 5.38
N THR A 385 4.26 -14.95 5.98
CA THR A 385 4.34 -15.73 7.22
C THR A 385 3.89 -14.92 8.43
N LYS A 386 4.29 -13.65 8.52
CA LYS A 386 3.86 -12.74 9.58
C LYS A 386 2.38 -12.37 9.50
N ARG A 387 1.81 -12.39 8.28
CA ARG A 387 0.39 -12.03 8.00
C ARG A 387 0.03 -10.62 8.48
N GLU A 388 1.00 -9.70 8.40
CA GLU A 388 0.79 -8.29 8.68
C GLU A 388 0.44 -7.56 7.38
N LEU A 389 -0.69 -6.83 7.40
CA LEU A 389 -1.24 -6.19 6.21
C LEU A 389 -0.25 -5.21 5.58
N GLU A 390 0.35 -4.32 6.38
CA GLU A 390 1.29 -3.32 5.89
C GLU A 390 2.59 -3.91 5.33
N GLU A 391 3.17 -4.92 5.99
CA GLU A 391 4.38 -5.57 5.50
C GLU A 391 4.12 -6.33 4.18
N LEU A 392 2.96 -6.98 4.06
CA LEU A 392 2.56 -7.69 2.85
C LEU A 392 2.33 -6.74 1.68
N GLU A 393 1.69 -5.59 1.91
CA GLU A 393 1.53 -4.55 0.89
C GLU A 393 2.88 -3.97 0.45
N LYS A 394 3.77 -3.68 1.39
CA LYS A 394 5.12 -3.18 1.09
C LYS A 394 5.90 -4.18 0.23
N ALA A 395 5.86 -5.47 0.58
CA ALA A 395 6.53 -6.53 -0.17
C ALA A 395 5.96 -6.70 -1.59
N ILE A 396 4.63 -6.67 -1.75
CA ILE A 396 3.97 -6.72 -3.06
C ILE A 396 4.36 -5.50 -3.90
N ASN A 397 4.35 -4.29 -3.33
CA ASN A 397 4.72 -3.07 -4.04
C ASN A 397 6.20 -3.04 -4.44
N ALA A 398 7.09 -3.64 -3.64
CA ALA A 398 8.50 -3.79 -3.99
C ALA A 398 8.70 -4.65 -5.25
N ILE A 399 7.92 -5.74 -5.39
CA ILE A 399 7.93 -6.60 -6.58
C ILE A 399 7.52 -5.79 -7.83
N LYS A 400 6.42 -5.04 -7.74
CA LYS A 400 5.92 -4.19 -8.83
C LYS A 400 6.91 -3.10 -9.21
N LYS A 401 7.46 -2.38 -8.22
CA LYS A 401 8.46 -1.32 -8.42
C LYS A 401 9.73 -1.83 -9.10
N HIS A 402 10.08 -3.09 -8.93
CA HIS A 402 11.28 -3.69 -9.50
C HIS A 402 11.03 -4.53 -10.77
N GLY A 403 9.79 -4.57 -11.28
CA GLY A 403 9.46 -5.32 -12.49
C GLY A 403 9.67 -6.83 -12.33
N LEU A 404 9.48 -7.36 -11.12
CA LEU A 404 9.67 -8.78 -10.78
C LEU A 404 8.35 -9.56 -10.78
N GLU A 405 7.31 -9.02 -11.41
CA GLU A 405 5.96 -9.61 -11.43
C GLU A 405 5.91 -10.95 -12.14
N VAL A 406 6.62 -11.08 -13.27
CA VAL A 406 6.71 -12.31 -14.06
C VAL A 406 7.46 -13.42 -13.31
N PRO A 407 8.72 -13.22 -12.85
CA PRO A 407 9.47 -14.29 -12.18
C PRO A 407 8.86 -14.71 -10.83
N LEU A 408 8.06 -13.86 -10.19
CA LEU A 408 7.41 -14.13 -8.91
C LEU A 408 5.88 -14.25 -9.04
N ALA A 409 5.36 -14.55 -10.23
CA ALA A 409 3.91 -14.52 -10.50
C ALA A 409 3.12 -15.44 -9.56
N LYS A 410 3.67 -16.63 -9.24
CA LYS A 410 3.04 -17.59 -8.34
C LYS A 410 2.96 -17.05 -6.91
N GLU A 411 4.09 -16.65 -6.34
CA GLU A 411 4.14 -16.10 -4.99
C GLU A 411 3.33 -14.79 -4.88
N LEU A 412 3.35 -13.96 -5.92
CA LEU A 412 2.56 -12.72 -5.99
C LEU A 412 1.05 -13.00 -6.01
N GLY A 413 0.62 -14.05 -6.72
CA GLY A 413 -0.75 -14.52 -6.73
C GLY A 413 -1.21 -15.02 -5.35
N GLU A 414 -0.38 -15.82 -4.67
CA GLU A 414 -0.64 -16.29 -3.31
C GLU A 414 -0.69 -15.12 -2.31
N ALA A 415 0.27 -14.19 -2.39
CA ALA A 415 0.33 -13.00 -1.55
C ALA A 415 -0.85 -12.05 -1.76
N SER A 416 -1.29 -11.86 -3.01
CA SER A 416 -2.45 -11.00 -3.34
C SER A 416 -3.75 -11.59 -2.79
N LYS A 417 -3.95 -12.92 -2.88
CA LYS A 417 -5.09 -13.61 -2.27
C LYS A 417 -5.09 -13.41 -0.75
N LEU A 418 -3.93 -13.62 -0.11
CA LEU A 418 -3.77 -13.38 1.33
C LEU A 418 -4.05 -11.92 1.71
N LEU A 419 -3.56 -10.95 0.93
CA LEU A 419 -3.80 -9.54 1.17
C LEU A 419 -5.28 -9.17 1.11
N THR A 420 -6.00 -9.59 0.07
CA THR A 420 -7.45 -9.36 -0.08
C THR A 420 -8.20 -9.91 1.13
N ARG A 421 -7.77 -11.06 1.62
CA ARG A 421 -8.37 -11.74 2.77
C ARG A 421 -8.12 -11.00 4.09
N LEU A 422 -6.87 -10.59 4.35
CA LEU A 422 -6.52 -9.77 5.51
C LEU A 422 -7.26 -8.42 5.50
N LYS A 423 -7.41 -7.79 4.34
CA LYS A 423 -8.23 -6.57 4.18
C LYS A 423 -9.69 -6.81 4.52
N ARG A 424 -10.26 -7.95 4.08
CA ARG A 424 -11.64 -8.33 4.42
C ARG A 424 -11.81 -8.49 5.93
N LEU A 425 -10.89 -9.17 6.62
CA LEU A 425 -10.93 -9.28 8.08
C LEU A 425 -10.85 -7.93 8.77
N GLU A 426 -9.93 -7.08 8.33
CA GLU A 426 -9.73 -5.77 8.94
C GLU A 426 -10.97 -4.89 8.76
N ARG A 427 -11.61 -4.93 7.58
CA ARG A 427 -12.90 -4.27 7.35
C ARG A 427 -13.98 -4.79 8.31
N ILE A 428 -14.10 -6.10 8.47
CA ILE A 428 -15.09 -6.70 9.38
C ILE A 428 -14.81 -6.31 10.84
N ARG A 429 -13.54 -6.22 11.27
CA ARG A 429 -13.18 -5.71 12.60
C ARG A 429 -13.63 -4.27 12.80
N HIS A 430 -13.45 -3.42 11.79
CA HIS A 430 -13.94 -2.04 11.82
C HIS A 430 -15.47 -1.99 11.87
N GLU A 431 -16.17 -2.80 11.08
CA GLU A 431 -17.64 -2.91 11.12
C GLU A 431 -18.15 -3.30 12.53
N ILE A 432 -17.48 -4.23 13.22
CA ILE A 432 -17.81 -4.59 14.61
C ILE A 432 -17.52 -3.45 15.59
N LEU A 433 -16.41 -2.76 15.41
CA LEU A 433 -16.02 -1.64 16.26
C LEU A 433 -17.03 -0.49 16.16
N GLU A 434 -17.44 -0.17 14.92
CA GLU A 434 -18.38 0.91 14.59
C GLU A 434 -19.85 0.54 14.80
N LEU A 435 -20.15 -0.75 15.02
CA LEU A 435 -21.51 -1.23 15.27
C LEU A 435 -22.18 -0.36 16.35
N LYS A 436 -23.41 0.10 16.15
CA LYS A 436 -24.05 1.00 17.12
C LYS A 436 -24.37 0.24 18.42
N GLN A 437 -24.23 0.89 19.58
CA GLN A 437 -24.59 0.26 20.86
C GLN A 437 -26.08 -0.12 20.91
N ALA A 438 -26.94 0.65 20.23
CA ALA A 438 -28.35 0.33 20.05
C ALA A 438 -28.57 -1.04 19.39
N THR A 439 -27.74 -1.41 18.40
CA THR A 439 -27.81 -2.71 17.71
C THR A 439 -27.42 -3.87 18.62
N VAL A 440 -26.43 -3.69 19.51
CA VAL A 440 -26.11 -4.70 20.54
C VAL A 440 -27.24 -4.81 21.57
N ALA A 441 -27.83 -3.67 21.95
CA ALA A 441 -28.96 -3.64 22.86
C ALA A 441 -30.22 -4.31 22.26
N GLU A 442 -30.45 -4.17 20.96
CA GLU A 442 -31.51 -4.86 20.22
C GLU A 442 -31.37 -6.38 20.36
N ILE A 443 -30.19 -6.93 20.00
CA ILE A 443 -29.91 -8.37 20.15
C ILE A 443 -30.13 -8.81 21.59
N ARG A 444 -29.65 -8.03 22.58
CA ARG A 444 -29.85 -8.34 23.98
C ARG A 444 -31.31 -8.29 24.41
N SER A 445 -32.14 -7.44 23.80
CA SER A 445 -33.52 -7.18 24.23
C SER A 445 -34.51 -8.29 23.86
N TYR A 446 -34.17 -9.20 22.96
CA TYR A 446 -35.08 -10.29 22.57
C TYR A 446 -35.46 -11.15 23.78
N GLN A 447 -36.74 -11.21 24.11
CA GLN A 447 -37.27 -12.12 25.12
C GLN A 447 -37.25 -13.57 24.59
N ASN A 448 -37.72 -13.73 23.35
CA ASN A 448 -37.71 -14.97 22.58
C ASN A 448 -36.98 -14.69 21.26
N PRO A 449 -35.68 -15.02 21.14
CA PRO A 449 -34.91 -14.71 19.95
C PRO A 449 -35.39 -15.57 18.77
N PRO A 450 -35.37 -15.04 17.53
CA PRO A 450 -35.44 -15.87 16.35
C PRO A 450 -34.33 -16.93 16.36
N ALA A 451 -34.64 -18.13 15.87
CA ALA A 451 -33.69 -19.26 15.88
C ALA A 451 -32.37 -18.91 15.18
N VAL A 452 -32.44 -18.17 14.07
CA VAL A 452 -31.31 -17.65 13.30
C VAL A 452 -30.38 -16.82 14.21
N VAL A 453 -30.93 -15.83 14.92
CA VAL A 453 -30.17 -14.96 15.83
C VAL A 453 -29.51 -15.78 16.94
N HIS A 454 -30.23 -16.73 17.54
CA HIS A 454 -29.67 -17.56 18.61
C HIS A 454 -28.52 -18.43 18.11
N LYS A 455 -28.63 -19.05 16.93
CA LYS A 455 -27.57 -19.88 16.35
C LYS A 455 -26.34 -19.04 15.96
N VAL A 456 -26.53 -17.86 15.36
CA VAL A 456 -25.44 -16.93 15.03
C VAL A 456 -24.70 -16.48 16.28
N MET A 457 -25.41 -16.08 17.32
CA MET A 457 -24.77 -15.68 18.58
C MET A 457 -24.09 -16.85 19.28
N THR A 458 -24.65 -18.05 19.19
CA THR A 458 -24.01 -19.27 19.72
C THR A 458 -22.69 -19.57 18.99
N ALA A 459 -22.69 -19.55 17.66
CA ALA A 459 -21.48 -19.71 16.85
C ALA A 459 -20.42 -18.65 17.20
N THR A 460 -20.84 -17.40 17.36
CA THR A 460 -19.96 -16.29 17.76
C THR A 460 -19.29 -16.56 19.10
N PHE A 461 -20.04 -16.96 20.13
CA PHE A 461 -19.48 -17.22 21.46
C PHE A 461 -18.64 -18.51 21.51
N LEU A 462 -18.94 -19.51 20.69
CA LEU A 462 -18.09 -20.70 20.51
C LEU A 462 -16.69 -20.30 20.03
N LEU A 463 -16.61 -19.43 19.01
CA LEU A 463 -15.34 -18.91 18.49
C LEU A 463 -14.58 -18.06 19.53
N LEU A 464 -15.30 -17.38 20.41
CA LEU A 464 -14.73 -16.62 21.54
C LEU A 464 -14.31 -17.50 22.73
N GLY A 465 -14.47 -18.82 22.65
CA GLY A 465 -13.98 -19.79 23.65
C GLY A 465 -15.02 -20.24 24.68
N HIS A 466 -16.30 -19.93 24.50
CA HIS A 466 -17.37 -20.46 25.34
C HIS A 466 -17.75 -21.89 24.94
N GLN A 467 -18.30 -22.64 25.89
CA GLN A 467 -18.82 -23.99 25.62
C GLN A 467 -20.27 -23.90 25.12
N GLU A 468 -20.67 -24.79 24.20
CA GLU A 468 -22.03 -24.81 23.64
C GLU A 468 -23.13 -24.94 24.71
N LYS A 469 -22.82 -25.62 25.81
CA LYS A 469 -23.73 -25.76 26.96
C LYS A 469 -24.05 -24.42 27.64
N GLU A 470 -23.14 -23.45 27.60
CA GLU A 470 -23.30 -22.12 28.18
C GLU A 470 -24.19 -21.23 27.30
N THR A 471 -24.22 -21.49 25.98
CA THR A 471 -24.99 -20.73 25.00
C THR A 471 -26.33 -21.38 24.64
N LYS A 472 -26.62 -22.58 25.16
CA LYS A 472 -27.87 -23.31 24.91
C LYS A 472 -29.11 -22.56 25.39
N ILE A 473 -29.00 -21.80 26.48
CA ILE A 473 -30.10 -21.01 27.04
C ILE A 473 -29.92 -19.55 26.63
N TRP A 474 -30.92 -18.95 26.00
CA TRP A 474 -30.83 -17.57 25.52
C TRP A 474 -30.52 -16.56 26.63
N LYS A 475 -31.09 -16.72 27.84
CA LYS A 475 -30.76 -15.85 28.98
C LYS A 475 -29.27 -15.79 29.30
N SER A 476 -28.55 -16.90 29.11
CA SER A 476 -27.10 -16.95 29.27
C SER A 476 -26.39 -16.17 28.16
N VAL A 477 -26.85 -16.32 26.91
CA VAL A 477 -26.36 -15.53 25.77
C VAL A 477 -26.60 -14.04 25.99
N GLN A 478 -27.78 -13.62 26.45
CA GLN A 478 -28.08 -12.23 26.79
C GLN A 478 -27.14 -11.67 27.85
N ALA A 479 -26.81 -12.46 28.87
CA ALA A 479 -25.84 -12.07 29.90
C ALA A 479 -24.44 -11.87 29.31
N LEU A 480 -24.01 -12.73 28.37
CA LEU A 480 -22.73 -12.60 27.68
C LEU A 480 -22.69 -11.37 26.75
N VAL A 481 -23.75 -11.12 25.98
CA VAL A 481 -23.89 -9.94 25.11
C VAL A 481 -23.89 -8.65 25.95
N GLY A 482 -24.46 -8.71 27.15
CA GLY A 482 -24.58 -7.58 28.06
C GLY A 482 -23.31 -7.21 28.84
N LYS A 483 -22.22 -7.97 28.73
CA LYS A 483 -20.94 -7.64 29.38
C LYS A 483 -20.34 -6.35 28.80
N THR A 484 -19.67 -5.57 29.63
CA THR A 484 -19.06 -4.28 29.26
C THR A 484 -17.55 -4.27 29.50
N GLY A 485 -16.85 -3.25 28.99
CA GLY A 485 -15.41 -3.08 29.18
C GLY A 485 -14.57 -4.14 28.45
N LYS A 486 -13.58 -4.73 29.15
CA LYS A 486 -12.70 -5.78 28.62
C LYS A 486 -13.46 -7.02 28.15
N GLU A 487 -14.56 -7.32 28.82
CA GLU A 487 -15.40 -8.48 28.52
C GLU A 487 -16.50 -8.20 27.50
N SER A 488 -16.56 -6.99 26.95
CA SER A 488 -17.59 -6.64 25.97
C SER A 488 -17.45 -7.47 24.70
N LEU A 489 -18.60 -7.87 24.14
CA LEU A 489 -18.65 -8.70 22.93
C LEU A 489 -17.82 -8.12 21.78
N LYS A 490 -17.98 -6.81 21.50
CA LYS A 490 -17.22 -6.13 20.44
C LYS A 490 -15.72 -6.23 20.63
N ARG A 491 -15.23 -5.92 21.84
CA ARG A 491 -13.81 -5.94 22.15
C ARG A 491 -13.24 -7.35 22.02
N ARG A 492 -13.98 -8.36 22.50
CA ARG A 492 -13.58 -9.76 22.35
C ARG A 492 -13.53 -10.21 20.90
N CYS A 493 -14.46 -9.78 20.05
CA CYS A 493 -14.42 -10.05 18.61
C CYS A 493 -13.21 -9.40 17.91
N ILE A 494 -12.84 -8.18 18.30
CA ILE A 494 -11.69 -7.44 17.74
C ILE A 494 -10.37 -8.07 18.18
N GLU A 495 -10.23 -8.41 19.47
CA GLU A 495 -9.01 -9.00 20.04
C GLU A 495 -8.86 -10.51 19.72
N CYS A 496 -9.92 -11.13 19.17
CA CYS A 496 -9.89 -12.53 18.77
C CYS A 496 -8.94 -12.74 17.59
N LYS A 497 -7.98 -13.66 17.76
CA LYS A 497 -7.05 -14.09 16.72
C LYS A 497 -7.44 -15.47 16.21
N PRO A 498 -7.58 -15.68 14.89
CA PRO A 498 -7.90 -16.99 14.33
C PRO A 498 -6.95 -18.08 14.81
N GLU A 499 -5.64 -17.80 14.97
CA GLU A 499 -4.66 -18.80 15.38
C GLU A 499 -4.90 -19.42 16.77
N LYS A 500 -5.67 -18.73 17.62
CA LYS A 500 -5.96 -19.16 19.00
C LYS A 500 -7.25 -19.95 19.12
N ILE A 501 -8.04 -20.05 18.05
CA ILE A 501 -9.33 -20.75 18.06
C ILE A 501 -9.08 -22.24 17.83
N PRO A 502 -9.55 -23.13 18.73
CA PRO A 502 -9.44 -24.57 18.50
C PRO A 502 -10.35 -25.02 17.34
N LEU A 503 -9.89 -26.01 16.56
CA LEU A 503 -10.58 -26.46 15.34
C LEU A 503 -11.97 -27.08 15.61
N ALA A 504 -12.16 -27.78 16.73
CA ALA A 504 -13.43 -28.43 17.04
C ALA A 504 -14.59 -27.42 17.29
N PRO A 505 -14.44 -26.40 18.15
CA PRO A 505 -15.41 -25.30 18.26
C PRO A 505 -15.71 -24.59 16.94
N ALA A 506 -14.70 -24.37 16.10
CA ALA A 506 -14.89 -23.70 14.81
C ALA A 506 -15.70 -24.55 13.82
N LYS A 507 -15.42 -25.86 13.72
CA LYS A 507 -16.25 -26.79 12.92
C LYS A 507 -17.70 -26.82 13.39
N ARG A 508 -17.91 -26.79 14.71
CA ARG A 508 -19.26 -26.72 15.28
C ARG A 508 -19.95 -25.38 14.96
N ALA A 509 -19.24 -24.26 15.09
CA ALA A 509 -19.74 -22.95 14.72
C ALA A 509 -20.10 -22.88 13.23
N LYS A 510 -19.28 -23.47 12.35
CA LYS A 510 -19.55 -23.60 10.91
C LYS A 510 -20.86 -24.32 10.64
N ALA A 511 -21.05 -25.50 11.23
CA ALA A 511 -22.28 -26.27 11.08
C ALA A 511 -23.55 -25.53 11.56
N LEU A 512 -23.43 -24.62 12.53
CA LEU A 512 -24.55 -23.79 12.99
C LEU A 512 -24.88 -22.63 12.03
N LEU A 513 -23.89 -22.15 11.29
CA LEU A 513 -24.02 -21.03 10.36
C LEU A 513 -24.41 -21.49 8.94
N GLU A 514 -23.98 -22.67 8.52
CA GLU A 514 -24.30 -23.26 7.20
C GLU A 514 -25.81 -23.52 7.00
N GLU A 515 -26.59 -23.53 8.08
CA GLU A 515 -28.05 -23.65 8.01
C GLU A 515 -28.75 -22.39 7.45
N PHE A 516 -28.05 -21.26 7.37
CA PHE A 516 -28.62 -19.98 6.97
C PHE A 516 -27.73 -19.30 5.94
N ASP A 517 -28.36 -18.57 5.02
CA ASP A 517 -27.65 -17.62 4.18
C ASP A 517 -27.52 -16.25 4.86
N LEU A 518 -26.69 -15.37 4.28
CA LEU A 518 -26.47 -14.03 4.84
C LEU A 518 -27.71 -13.13 4.73
N GLU A 519 -28.53 -13.31 3.69
CA GLU A 519 -29.69 -12.46 3.42
C GLU A 519 -30.80 -12.75 4.43
N GLU A 520 -31.09 -14.02 4.71
CA GLU A 520 -32.00 -14.51 5.74
C GLU A 520 -31.63 -13.96 7.12
N VAL A 521 -30.34 -13.98 7.48
CA VAL A 521 -29.88 -13.45 8.78
C VAL A 521 -30.10 -11.93 8.83
N ARG A 522 -29.82 -11.23 7.73
CA ARG A 522 -29.92 -9.76 7.64
C ARG A 522 -31.36 -9.28 7.69
N ASP A 523 -32.29 -10.00 7.05
CA ASP A 523 -33.72 -9.70 7.06
C ASP A 523 -34.33 -9.84 8.47
N VAL A 524 -33.76 -10.72 9.30
CA VAL A 524 -34.20 -10.92 10.69
C VAL A 524 -33.52 -9.93 11.64
N SER A 525 -32.21 -9.74 11.53
CA SER A 525 -31.48 -8.80 12.39
C SER A 525 -30.17 -8.34 11.75
N ALA A 526 -30.10 -7.04 11.44
CA ALA A 526 -28.88 -6.42 10.92
C ALA A 526 -27.68 -6.60 11.88
N GLY A 527 -27.92 -6.59 13.20
CA GLY A 527 -26.90 -6.85 14.20
C GLY A 527 -26.37 -8.28 14.17
N ALA A 528 -27.26 -9.26 14.04
CA ALA A 528 -26.86 -10.66 13.92
C ALA A 528 -26.07 -10.89 12.62
N ALA A 529 -26.45 -10.23 11.51
CA ALA A 529 -25.74 -10.34 10.25
C ALA A 529 -24.27 -9.90 10.35
N THR A 530 -23.95 -8.84 11.09
CA THR A 530 -22.55 -8.45 11.33
C THR A 530 -21.76 -9.55 12.05
N PHE A 531 -22.36 -10.20 13.06
CA PHE A 531 -21.71 -11.30 13.78
C PHE A 531 -21.63 -12.59 12.94
N TYR A 532 -22.60 -12.84 12.07
CA TYR A 532 -22.55 -13.93 11.08
C TYR A 532 -21.35 -13.75 10.15
N VAL A 533 -21.22 -12.58 9.51
CA VAL A 533 -20.11 -12.29 8.59
C VAL A 533 -18.77 -12.43 9.29
N TRP A 534 -18.67 -11.94 10.54
CA TRP A 534 -17.47 -12.11 11.35
C TRP A 534 -17.16 -13.56 11.67
N ALA A 535 -18.14 -14.32 12.16
CA ALA A 535 -17.93 -15.70 12.54
C ALA A 535 -17.51 -16.56 11.32
N SER A 536 -18.18 -16.37 10.18
CA SER A 536 -17.82 -17.04 8.92
C SER A 536 -16.41 -16.68 8.46
N ALA A 537 -16.03 -15.39 8.50
CA ALA A 537 -14.68 -14.98 8.13
C ALA A 537 -13.60 -15.55 9.08
N MET A 538 -13.88 -15.63 10.39
CA MET A 538 -12.94 -16.23 11.36
C MET A 538 -12.77 -17.74 11.15
N ILE A 539 -13.83 -18.44 10.73
CA ILE A 539 -13.80 -19.86 10.40
C ILE A 539 -12.99 -20.10 9.12
N GLU A 540 -13.28 -19.36 8.05
CA GLU A 540 -12.52 -19.43 6.78
C GLU A 540 -11.01 -19.21 7.02
N GLU A 541 -10.65 -18.23 7.86
CA GLU A 541 -9.25 -18.00 8.25
C GLU A 541 -8.60 -19.16 8.97
N LEU A 542 -9.34 -19.79 9.90
CA LEU A 542 -8.82 -20.91 10.66
C LEU A 542 -8.58 -22.12 9.76
N GLU A 543 -9.51 -22.42 8.84
CA GLU A 543 -9.41 -23.53 7.89
C GLU A 543 -8.15 -23.39 7.02
N ASP A 544 -7.91 -22.21 6.48
CA ASP A 544 -6.71 -21.91 5.70
C ASP A 544 -5.42 -22.03 6.52
N LEU A 545 -5.42 -21.53 7.77
CA LEU A 545 -4.27 -21.68 8.67
C LEU A 545 -3.96 -23.15 8.97
N THR A 546 -5.00 -23.98 9.09
CA THR A 546 -4.81 -25.42 9.27
C THR A 546 -4.28 -26.10 8.01
N ALA A 547 -4.81 -25.75 6.83
CA ALA A 547 -4.33 -26.29 5.56
C ALA A 547 -2.84 -25.96 5.33
N GLN A 548 -2.44 -24.71 5.59
CA GLN A 548 -1.03 -24.31 5.48
C GLN A 548 -0.11 -25.06 6.46
N LYS A 549 -0.56 -25.29 7.69
CA LYS A 549 0.21 -26.07 8.68
C LYS A 549 0.34 -27.54 8.28
N GLU A 550 -0.69 -28.12 7.68
CA GLU A 550 -0.65 -29.49 7.18
C GLU A 550 0.28 -29.63 5.97
N GLU A 551 0.21 -28.70 5.02
CA GLU A 551 1.15 -28.64 3.89
C GLU A 551 2.61 -28.47 4.34
N ALA A 552 2.87 -27.62 5.33
CA ALA A 552 4.20 -27.42 5.87
C ALA A 552 4.75 -28.69 6.54
N LYS A 553 3.91 -29.44 7.26
CA LYS A 553 4.27 -30.74 7.86
C LYS A 553 4.52 -31.80 6.80
N ALA A 554 3.71 -31.84 5.75
CA ALA A 554 3.87 -32.79 4.64
C ALA A 554 5.15 -32.54 3.84
N LYS A 555 5.63 -31.30 3.74
CA LYS A 555 6.92 -30.96 3.09
C LYS A 555 8.14 -31.25 3.98
N ALA A 556 7.94 -31.40 5.28
CA ALA A 556 9.00 -31.68 6.25
C ALA A 556 9.15 -33.17 6.59
N SER A 557 8.17 -33.99 6.21
CA SER A 557 8.19 -35.46 6.31
C SER A 557 8.66 -36.05 4.99
#